data_AF-A0A966WZX2-F1
#
_entry.id   AF-A0A966WZX2-F1
#
_cell.length_a   1.000
_cell.length_b   1.000
_cell.length_c   1.000
_cell.angle_alpha   90.00
_cell.angle_beta   90.00
_cell.angle_gamma   90.00
#
_symmetry.space_group_name_H-M   'P 1'
#
loop_
_entity.id
_entity.type
_entity.pdbx_description
1 polymer ?
#
loop_
_entity_poly.entity_id
_entity_poly.type
_entity_poly.pdbx_seq_one_letter_code
_entity_poly.pdbx_strand_id
1 'polypeptide(L)'
;SNKEIAEFCKNTYDVKFPMFAKSSVSGKDANPLFKMLISKTGTSPKWNFYKYLIDRNGNIVESYNSLSKPDGKSITSEIEKLLKGKSS
;
A
#
# COMPACT_ATOMS: atom_id res chain seq x y z
N SER A 1 6.23 6.93 20.67
CA SER A 1 5.73 8.10 19.91
C SER A 1 5.85 7.86 18.39
N ASN A 2 5.20 8.66 17.53
CA ASN A 2 5.41 8.57 16.07
C ASN A 2 6.88 8.76 15.67
N LYS A 3 7.64 9.52 16.47
CA LYS A 3 9.08 9.74 16.30
C LYS A 3 9.88 8.46 16.59
N GLU A 4 9.58 7.77 17.69
CA GLU A 4 10.19 6.47 18.02
C GLU A 4 9.88 5.38 16.98
N ILE A 5 8.68 5.38 16.40
CA ILE A 5 8.30 4.39 15.35
C ILE A 5 9.09 4.65 14.06
N ALA A 6 9.22 5.92 13.66
CA ALA A 6 9.99 6.29 12.48
C ALA A 6 11.49 5.98 12.68
N GLU A 7 12.06 6.30 13.84
CA GLU A 7 13.45 6.01 14.17
C GLU A 7 13.72 4.50 14.28
N PHE A 8 12.81 3.72 14.89
CA PHE A 8 12.89 2.26 14.93
C PHE A 8 12.83 1.64 13.53
N CYS A 9 11.86 2.03 12.69
CA CYS A 9 11.74 1.48 11.34
C CYS A 9 12.95 1.80 10.46
N LYS A 10 13.50 3.03 10.57
CA LYS A 10 14.65 3.46 9.78
C LYS A 10 15.94 2.77 10.23
N ASN A 11 16.13 2.58 11.54
CA ASN A 11 17.35 1.95 12.08
C ASN A 11 17.32 0.41 12.00
N THR A 12 16.15 -0.22 11.95
CA THR A 12 16.02 -1.69 11.96
C THR A 12 15.77 -2.30 10.58
N TYR A 13 15.18 -1.58 9.62
CA TYR A 13 14.69 -2.19 8.37
C TYR A 13 15.22 -1.56 7.06
N ASP A 14 16.18 -0.62 7.12
CA ASP A 14 16.74 0.11 5.95
C ASP A 14 15.67 0.53 4.92
N VAL A 15 14.50 0.95 5.40
CA VAL A 15 13.38 1.33 4.54
C VAL A 15 13.68 2.68 3.90
N LYS A 16 13.86 2.68 2.58
CA LYS A 16 14.19 3.88 1.78
C LYS A 16 12.96 4.70 1.35
N PHE A 17 11.78 4.33 1.84
CA PHE A 17 10.51 4.97 1.49
C PHE A 17 9.90 5.72 2.68
N PRO A 18 9.10 6.78 2.43
CA PRO A 18 8.47 7.55 3.49
C PRO A 18 7.50 6.70 4.30
N MET A 19 7.54 6.87 5.62
CA MET A 19 6.58 6.27 6.55
C MET A 19 5.65 7.36 7.08
N PHE A 20 4.36 7.06 7.10
CA PHE A 20 3.35 7.97 7.63
C PHE A 20 3.13 7.73 9.12
N ALA A 21 2.61 8.76 9.82
CA ALA A 21 2.15 8.62 11.18
C ALA A 21 1.07 7.54 11.31
N LYS A 22 1.00 6.90 12.49
CA LYS A 22 -0.02 5.88 12.77
C LYS A 22 -1.43 6.47 12.59
N SER A 23 -2.28 5.78 11.84
CA SER A 23 -3.70 6.10 11.66
C SER A 23 -4.54 4.84 11.51
N SER A 24 -5.86 4.94 11.64
CA SER A 24 -6.76 3.82 11.40
C SER A 24 -6.96 3.60 9.90
N VAL A 25 -6.95 2.34 9.47
CA VAL A 25 -6.97 1.91 8.06
C VAL A 25 -8.16 1.03 7.71
N SER A 26 -9.01 0.72 8.69
CA SER A 26 -10.17 -0.16 8.51
C SER A 26 -11.31 0.23 9.46
N GLY A 27 -12.51 -0.30 9.18
CA GLY A 27 -13.72 0.00 9.95
C GLY A 27 -14.20 1.45 9.79
N LYS A 28 -15.10 1.86 10.70
CA LYS A 28 -15.74 3.19 10.69
C LYS A 28 -14.74 4.36 10.80
N ASP A 29 -13.64 4.11 11.50
CA ASP A 29 -12.61 5.11 11.83
C ASP A 29 -11.49 5.16 10.79
N ALA A 30 -11.58 4.38 9.71
CA ALA A 30 -10.60 4.43 8.63
C ALA A 30 -10.39 5.87 8.14
N ASN A 31 -9.13 6.23 7.92
CA ASN A 31 -8.80 7.56 7.41
C ASN A 31 -9.36 7.78 5.98
N PRO A 32 -9.45 9.03 5.50
CA PRO A 32 -10.06 9.33 4.20
C PRO A 32 -9.45 8.58 3.01
N LEU A 33 -8.13 8.40 3.00
CA LEU A 33 -7.43 7.64 1.95
C LEU A 33 -7.90 6.19 1.95
N PHE A 34 -7.89 5.50 3.09
CA PHE A 34 -8.32 4.11 3.17
C PHE A 34 -9.83 3.95 2.89
N LYS A 35 -10.68 4.90 3.29
CA LYS A 35 -12.10 4.90 2.90
C LYS A 35 -12.28 4.92 1.39
N MET A 36 -11.55 5.79 0.69
CA MET A 36 -11.56 5.85 -0.77
C MET A 36 -11.05 4.54 -1.40
N LEU A 37 -9.93 4.00 -0.89
CA LEU A 37 -9.36 2.75 -1.39
C LEU A 37 -10.36 1.59 -1.24
N ILE A 38 -10.95 1.43 -0.05
CA ILE A 38 -11.96 0.41 0.25
C ILE A 38 -13.18 0.55 -0.67
N SER A 39 -13.67 1.77 -0.88
CA SER A 39 -14.81 2.01 -1.75
C SER A 39 -14.54 1.65 -3.21
N LYS A 40 -13.30 1.81 -3.68
CA LYS A 40 -12.91 1.52 -5.06
C LYS A 40 -12.58 0.05 -5.29
N THR A 41 -12.09 -0.68 -4.29
CA THR A 41 -11.73 -2.10 -4.44
C THR A 41 -12.79 -3.07 -3.91
N GLY A 42 -13.74 -2.59 -3.10
CA GLY A 42 -14.71 -3.45 -2.42
C GLY A 42 -14.10 -4.30 -1.30
N THR A 43 -12.84 -4.05 -0.94
CA THR A 43 -12.06 -4.84 0.00
C THR A 43 -11.32 -3.94 0.99
N SER A 44 -11.10 -4.43 2.22
CA SER A 44 -10.45 -3.66 3.27
C SER A 44 -9.27 -4.40 3.90
N PRO A 45 -8.30 -3.67 4.51
CA PRO A 45 -7.26 -4.29 5.31
C PRO A 45 -7.88 -5.06 6.48
N LYS A 46 -7.68 -6.38 6.51
CA LYS A 46 -8.09 -7.26 7.63
C LYS A 46 -6.93 -7.60 8.56
N TRP A 47 -5.70 -7.48 8.07
CA TRP A 47 -4.48 -7.78 8.81
C TRP A 47 -3.32 -6.93 8.30
N ASN A 48 -2.21 -6.89 9.05
CA ASN A 48 -1.00 -6.18 8.66
C ASN A 48 -0.48 -6.65 7.29
N PHE A 49 0.25 -5.77 6.59
CA PHE A 49 0.77 -6.01 5.24
C PHE A 49 -0.28 -6.22 4.14
N TYR A 50 -1.48 -5.65 4.27
CA TYR A 50 -2.38 -5.49 3.13
C TYR A 50 -1.81 -4.46 2.13
N LYS A 51 -2.02 -4.67 0.83
CA LYS A 51 -1.36 -3.88 -0.22
C LYS A 51 -2.39 -3.33 -1.22
N TYR A 52 -2.19 -2.11 -1.67
CA TYR A 52 -2.94 -1.50 -2.78
C TYR A 52 -1.95 -1.12 -3.87
N LEU A 53 -2.27 -1.40 -5.13
CA LEU A 53 -1.51 -0.96 -6.30
C LEU A 53 -2.26 0.17 -6.99
N ILE A 54 -1.59 1.31 -7.11
CA ILE A 54 -2.13 2.54 -7.69
C ILE A 54 -1.23 2.92 -8.87
N ASP A 55 -1.83 3.25 -10.01
CA ASP A 55 -1.09 3.67 -11.21
C ASP A 55 -0.59 5.12 -11.12
N ARG A 56 0.11 5.56 -12.17
CA ARG A 56 0.67 6.92 -12.26
C ARG A 56 -0.38 8.04 -12.33
N ASN A 57 -1.61 7.70 -12.72
CA ASN A 57 -2.73 8.63 -12.84
C ASN A 57 -3.57 8.66 -11.54
N GLY A 58 -3.19 7.89 -10.52
CA GLY A 58 -3.94 7.76 -9.27
C GLY A 58 -5.11 6.79 -9.35
N ASN A 59 -5.23 6.00 -10.42
CA ASN A 59 -6.26 4.96 -10.50
C ASN A 59 -5.82 3.74 -9.70
N ILE A 60 -6.77 3.13 -8.99
CA ILE A 60 -6.50 1.85 -8.33
C ILE A 60 -6.53 0.75 -9.37
N VAL A 61 -5.45 -0.03 -9.40
CA VAL A 61 -5.29 -1.16 -10.30
C VAL A 61 -5.75 -2.44 -9.62
N GLU A 62 -5.27 -2.68 -8.39
CA GLU A 62 -5.59 -3.90 -7.65
C GLU A 62 -5.36 -3.74 -6.14
N SER A 63 -5.92 -4.67 -5.37
CA SER A 63 -5.68 -4.87 -3.95
C SER A 63 -5.20 -6.30 -3.66
N TYR A 64 -4.24 -6.45 -2.75
CA TYR A 64 -3.67 -7.74 -2.38
C TYR A 64 -3.78 -7.96 -0.87
N ASN A 65 -4.22 -9.16 -0.49
CA ASN A 65 -4.37 -9.52 0.91
C ASN A 65 -2.99 -9.68 1.60
N SER A 66 -3.02 -9.84 2.93
CA SER A 66 -1.81 -9.91 3.74
C SER A 66 -0.89 -11.09 3.43
N LEU A 67 -1.43 -12.18 2.85
CA LEU A 67 -0.66 -13.37 2.48
C LEU A 67 0.04 -13.23 1.13
N SER A 68 -0.40 -12.31 0.27
CA SER A 68 0.26 -12.04 -1.00
C SER A 68 1.66 -11.52 -0.74
N LYS A 69 2.67 -12.24 -1.26
CA LYS A 69 4.07 -11.84 -1.14
C LYS A 69 4.31 -10.54 -1.92
N PRO A 70 5.02 -9.54 -1.35
CA PRO A 70 5.27 -8.26 -2.02
C PRO A 70 6.07 -8.41 -3.32
N ASP A 71 6.93 -9.43 -3.41
CA ASP A 71 7.75 -9.81 -4.58
C ASP A 71 7.11 -10.93 -5.43
N GLY A 72 5.86 -11.30 -5.10
CA GLY A 72 5.14 -12.33 -5.85
C GLY A 72 4.83 -11.89 -7.28
N LYS A 73 4.83 -12.85 -8.21
CA LYS A 73 4.56 -12.60 -9.64
C LYS A 73 3.27 -11.81 -9.89
N SER A 74 2.21 -12.03 -9.11
CA SER A 74 0.94 -11.30 -9.28
C SER A 74 1.06 -9.79 -9.08
N ILE A 75 2.02 -9.33 -8.27
CA ILE A 75 2.28 -7.92 -8.01
C ILE A 75 3.32 -7.39 -8.99
N THR A 76 4.46 -8.08 -9.11
CA THR A 76 5.60 -7.60 -9.91
C THR A 76 5.26 -7.52 -11.40
N SER A 77 4.50 -8.48 -11.94
CA SER A 77 4.09 -8.46 -13.35
C SER A 77 3.20 -7.26 -13.68
N GLU A 78 2.26 -6.91 -12.78
CA GLU A 78 1.38 -5.76 -12.99
C GLU A 78 2.16 -4.44 -12.87
N ILE A 79 3.09 -4.34 -11.91
CA ILE A 79 4.01 -3.21 -11.82
C ILE A 79 4.81 -3.05 -13.12
N GLU A 80 5.43 -4.12 -13.63
CA GLU A 80 6.21 -4.07 -14.88
C GLU A 80 5.36 -3.64 -16.07
N LYS A 81 4.12 -4.13 -16.16
CA LYS A 81 3.16 -3.73 -17.20
C LYS A 81 2.84 -2.24 -17.14
N LEU A 82 2.56 -1.71 -15.93
CA LEU A 82 2.29 -0.29 -15.70
C LEU A 82 3.53 0.60 -15.98
N LEU A 83 4.74 0.06 -15.81
CA LEU A 83 5.98 0.77 -16.16
C LEU A 83 6.23 0.78 -17.68
N LYS A 84 5.98 -0.33 -18.37
CA LYS A 84 6.14 -0.47 -19.84
C LYS A 84 5.14 0.37 -20.63
N GLY A 85 3.97 0.68 -20.07
CA GLY A 85 3.01 1.62 -20.66
C GLY A 85 3.53 3.05 -20.85
N LYS A 86 4.77 3.34 -20.41
CA LYS A 86 5.48 4.60 -20.63
C LYS A 86 6.20 4.70 -21.99
N SER A 87 5.63 4.11 -23.04
CA SER A 87 6.11 4.34 -24.42
C SER A 87 5.28 5.47 -25.04
N SER A 88 5.57 6.71 -24.64
CA SER A 88 5.24 7.94 -25.37
C SER A 88 6.28 8.99 -25.01
#